data_AF-A0A950NKF8-F1
#
_entry.id   AF-A0A950NKF8-F1
#
_cell.length_a   1.000
_cell.length_b   1.000
_cell.length_c   1.000
_cell.angle_alpha   90.00
_cell.angle_beta   90.00
_cell.angle_gamma   90.00
#
_symmetry.space_group_name_H-M   'P 1'
#
loop_
_entity.id
_entity.type
_entity.pdbx_description
1 polymer ?
#
loop_
_entity_poly.entity_id
_entity_poly.type
_entity_poly.pdbx_seq_one_letter_code
_entity_poly.pdbx_strand_id
1 'polypeptide(L)'
;MSGDPIVAVNQGLVDLRDEVAKHPLIGKKVRFGIITFADSAETRLELSELSEDLILPTLSTRGRGTSYASAFEALRHTIPADVALLKVSGFQVHRPTVFFLSDGQPTERQAKWHDRLMALKDQDFKERPNLLAFGVG
;
A
#
# COMPACT_ATOMS: atom_id res chain seq x y z
N MET A 1 -6.67 -6.29 13.60
CA MET A 1 -7.53 -6.00 12.44
C MET A 1 -8.65 -7.05 12.31
N SER A 2 -8.83 -7.95 13.27
CA SER A 2 -9.72 -9.11 13.12
C SER A 2 -11.20 -8.72 13.24
N GLY A 3 -12.08 -9.46 12.57
CA GLY A 3 -13.53 -9.22 12.60
C GLY A 3 -13.97 -8.15 11.60
N ASP A 4 -14.88 -7.27 12.02
CA ASP A 4 -15.48 -6.25 11.16
C ASP A 4 -14.47 -5.35 10.41
N PRO A 5 -13.32 -4.94 11.01
CA PRO A 5 -12.33 -4.12 10.30
C PRO A 5 -11.78 -4.77 9.02
N ILE A 6 -11.35 -6.04 9.05
CA ILE A 6 -10.81 -6.69 7.84
C ILE A 6 -11.91 -6.97 6.81
N VAL A 7 -13.15 -7.19 7.24
CA VAL A 7 -14.31 -7.32 6.34
C VAL A 7 -14.55 -6.00 5.62
N ALA A 8 -14.56 -4.88 6.35
CA ALA A 8 -14.72 -3.54 5.79
C ALA A 8 -13.60 -3.18 4.82
N VAL A 9 -12.34 -3.54 5.12
CA VAL A 9 -11.20 -3.32 4.21
C VAL A 9 -11.38 -4.12 2.92
N ASN A 10 -11.73 -5.41 2.99
CA ASN A 10 -11.96 -6.21 1.79
C ASN A 10 -13.10 -5.65 0.94
N GLN A 11 -14.21 -5.24 1.57
CA GLN A 11 -15.32 -4.61 0.86
C GLN A 11 -14.91 -3.30 0.19
N GLY A 12 -14.19 -2.44 0.93
CA GLY A 12 -13.70 -1.16 0.39
C GLY A 12 -12.74 -1.32 -0.79
N LEU A 13 -11.96 -2.39 -0.86
CA LEU A 13 -11.13 -2.70 -2.04
C LEU A 13 -11.98 -3.05 -3.27
N VAL A 14 -13.04 -3.83 -3.08
CA VAL A 14 -14.00 -4.16 -4.14
C VAL A 14 -14.71 -2.89 -4.61
N ASP A 15 -15.23 -2.08 -3.69
CA ASP A 15 -15.91 -0.83 -4.00
C ASP A 15 -14.99 0.14 -4.75
N LEU A 16 -13.71 0.24 -4.35
CA LEU A 16 -12.72 1.07 -5.04
C LEU A 16 -12.49 0.59 -6.48
N ARG A 17 -12.31 -0.71 -6.69
CA ARG A 17 -12.13 -1.27 -8.04
C ARG A 17 -13.36 -0.99 -8.89
N ASP A 18 -14.55 -1.29 -8.37
CA ASP A 18 -15.80 -1.14 -9.11
C ASP A 18 -16.08 0.32 -9.44
N GLU A 19 -15.74 1.26 -8.54
CA GLU A 19 -15.87 2.67 -8.83
C GLU A 19 -14.85 3.15 -9.87
N VAL A 20 -13.58 2.76 -9.76
CA VAL A 20 -12.56 3.15 -10.76
C VAL A 20 -12.87 2.54 -12.12
N ALA A 21 -13.41 1.33 -12.18
CA ALA A 21 -13.83 0.66 -13.40
C ALA A 21 -14.91 1.44 -14.16
N LYS A 22 -15.86 2.08 -13.45
CA LYS A 22 -16.88 2.96 -14.05
C LYS A 22 -16.29 4.21 -14.72
N HIS A 23 -15.02 4.54 -14.45
CA HIS A 23 -14.31 5.69 -15.02
C HIS A 23 -13.12 5.22 -15.87
N PRO A 24 -13.32 4.80 -17.13
CA PRO A 24 -12.27 4.20 -17.98
C PRO A 24 -11.02 5.06 -18.18
N LEU A 25 -11.14 6.38 -18.04
CA LEU A 25 -10.02 7.32 -18.13
C LEU A 25 -9.14 7.32 -16.87
N ILE A 26 -9.68 6.95 -15.71
CA ILE A 26 -8.97 6.85 -14.43
C ILE A 26 -8.23 5.52 -14.35
N GLY A 27 -8.90 4.40 -14.68
CA GLY A 27 -8.28 3.06 -14.65
C GLY A 27 -6.99 2.97 -15.46
N LYS A 28 -6.93 3.64 -16.61
CA LYS A 28 -5.72 3.68 -17.46
C LYS A 28 -4.57 4.50 -16.87
N LYS A 29 -4.86 5.49 -16.02
CA LYS A 29 -3.89 6.45 -15.47
C LYS A 29 -3.37 6.07 -14.10
N VAL A 30 -4.08 5.19 -13.40
CA VAL A 30 -3.74 4.77 -12.04
C VAL A 30 -3.24 3.34 -12.09
N ARG A 31 -2.30 3.03 -11.19
CA ARG A 31 -1.93 1.66 -10.90
C ARG A 31 -2.12 1.42 -9.41
N PHE A 32 -2.53 0.21 -9.07
CA PHE A 32 -2.89 -0.16 -7.71
C PHE A 32 -2.14 -1.41 -7.27
N GLY A 33 -1.60 -1.38 -6.07
CA GLY A 33 -0.89 -2.49 -5.44
C GLY A 33 -1.30 -2.60 -3.98
N ILE A 34 -1.14 -3.79 -3.42
CA ILE A 34 -1.51 -4.08 -2.03
C ILE A 34 -0.32 -4.72 -1.33
N ILE A 35 0.13 -4.10 -0.25
CA ILE A 35 1.09 -4.66 0.69
C ILE A 35 0.38 -4.80 2.04
N THR A 36 0.36 -6.01 2.58
CA THR A 36 -0.11 -6.28 3.93
C THR A 36 1.07 -6.36 4.89
N PHE A 37 0.86 -6.03 6.16
CA PHE A 37 1.90 -6.16 7.17
C PHE A 37 1.35 -6.71 8.48
N ALA A 38 2.20 -7.45 9.18
CA ALA A 38 2.02 -7.97 10.53
C ALA A 38 3.42 -7.98 11.19
N ASP A 39 3.98 -9.14 11.53
CA ASP A 39 5.39 -9.26 11.93
C ASP A 39 6.36 -9.00 10.76
N SER A 40 5.89 -9.23 9.52
CA SER A 40 6.58 -8.93 8.26
C SER A 40 5.62 -8.27 7.26
N ALA A 41 6.14 -7.72 6.18
CA ALA A 41 5.34 -7.19 5.08
C ALA A 41 5.32 -8.17 3.89
N GLU A 42 4.17 -8.28 3.23
CA GLU A 42 3.95 -9.15 2.07
C GLU A 42 3.12 -8.43 1.00
N THR A 43 3.64 -8.43 -0.22
CA THR A 43 2.88 -7.98 -1.41
C THR A 43 1.79 -9.00 -1.71
N ARG A 44 0.55 -8.55 -1.66
CA ARG A 44 -0.65 -9.35 -2.00
C ARG A 44 -1.15 -9.08 -3.40
N LEU A 45 -0.85 -7.89 -3.92
CA LEU A 45 -1.12 -7.49 -5.29
C LEU A 45 0.03 -6.61 -5.77
N GLU A 46 0.71 -7.03 -6.83
CA GLU A 46 1.69 -6.18 -7.53
C GLU A 46 1.00 -5.01 -8.21
N LEU A 47 1.76 -3.96 -8.51
CA LEU A 47 1.23 -2.74 -9.08
C LEU A 47 0.56 -2.98 -10.46
N SER A 48 -0.77 -3.04 -10.46
CA SER A 48 -1.60 -3.51 -11.58
C SER A 48 -2.56 -2.43 -12.07
N GLU A 49 -3.08 -2.57 -13.29
CA GLU A 49 -4.18 -1.74 -13.78
C GLU A 49 -5.48 -2.04 -13.02
N LEU A 50 -6.20 -0.99 -12.64
CA LEU A 50 -7.53 -1.12 -12.07
C LEU A 50 -8.54 -1.27 -13.22
N SER A 51 -8.95 -2.51 -13.48
CA SER A 51 -9.99 -2.88 -14.43
C SER A 51 -11.05 -3.77 -13.75
N GLU A 52 -12.19 -3.97 -14.41
CA GLU A 52 -13.23 -4.91 -13.95
C GLU A 52 -12.68 -6.34 -13.82
N ASP A 53 -11.74 -6.72 -14.69
CA ASP A 53 -11.12 -8.04 -14.72
C ASP A 53 -10.05 -8.24 -13.63
N LEU A 54 -9.70 -7.19 -12.88
CA LEU A 54 -8.70 -7.30 -11.82
C LEU A 54 -9.24 -8.18 -10.67
N ILE A 55 -8.58 -9.32 -10.48
CA ILE A 55 -8.84 -10.22 -9.36
C ILE A 55 -8.14 -9.68 -8.11
N LEU A 56 -8.94 -9.14 -7.19
CA LEU A 56 -8.43 -8.66 -5.91
C LEU A 56 -8.19 -9.83 -4.95
N PRO A 57 -7.08 -9.83 -4.20
CA PRO A 57 -6.86 -10.83 -3.16
C PRO A 57 -7.81 -10.59 -1.99
N THR A 58 -8.40 -11.66 -1.46
CA THR A 58 -9.04 -11.58 -0.14
C THR A 58 -7.95 -11.49 0.93
N LEU A 59 -8.00 -10.42 1.72
CA LEU A 59 -7.07 -10.17 2.81
C LEU A 59 -7.55 -10.85 4.08
N SER A 60 -6.62 -11.47 4.80
CA SER A 60 -6.85 -12.07 6.11
C SER A 60 -5.81 -11.57 7.10
N THR A 61 -6.19 -11.48 8.37
CA THR A 61 -5.23 -11.19 9.44
C THR A 61 -4.19 -12.30 9.54
N ARG A 62 -2.95 -11.93 9.81
CA ARG A 62 -1.82 -12.86 9.94
C ARG A 62 -0.86 -12.37 11.01
N GLY A 63 0.05 -13.24 11.45
CA GLY A 63 1.07 -12.90 12.45
C GLY A 63 0.50 -12.62 13.83
N ARG A 64 1.36 -12.16 14.74
CA ARG A 64 1.00 -11.80 16.12
C ARG A 64 1.29 -10.35 16.47
N GLY A 65 2.04 -9.64 15.64
CA GLY A 65 2.42 -8.25 15.86
C GLY A 65 2.07 -7.31 14.72
N THR A 66 2.41 -6.04 14.95
CA THR A 66 2.15 -4.92 14.04
C THR A 66 3.49 -4.21 13.81
N SER A 67 4.20 -4.58 12.75
CA SER A 67 5.52 -4.03 12.41
C SER A 67 5.38 -2.93 11.36
N TYR A 68 5.33 -1.69 11.83
CA TYR A 68 5.35 -0.52 10.95
C TYR A 68 6.70 -0.39 10.24
N ALA A 69 7.80 -0.77 10.90
CA ALA A 69 9.12 -0.77 10.29
C ALA A 69 9.16 -1.68 9.06
N SER A 70 8.58 -2.89 9.15
CA SER A 70 8.51 -3.81 8.01
C SER A 70 7.67 -3.27 6.86
N ALA A 71 6.56 -2.59 7.16
CA ALA A 71 5.74 -1.95 6.15
C ALA A 71 6.49 -0.81 5.42
N PHE A 72 7.13 0.09 6.18
CA PHE A 72 7.91 1.19 5.60
C PHE A 72 9.15 0.70 4.85
N GLU A 73 9.79 -0.35 5.33
CA GLU A 73 10.90 -1.01 4.64
C GLU A 73 10.44 -1.62 3.31
N ALA A 74 9.32 -2.35 3.29
CA ALA A 74 8.77 -2.87 2.04
C ALA A 74 8.47 -1.76 1.04
N LEU A 75 7.78 -0.68 1.46
CA LEU A 75 7.50 0.47 0.61
C LEU A 75 8.78 1.10 0.04
N ARG A 76 9.81 1.23 0.88
CA ARG A 76 11.10 1.82 0.50
C ARG A 76 11.86 0.99 -0.56
N HIS A 77 11.55 -0.30 -0.70
CA HIS A 77 12.10 -1.18 -1.74
C HIS A 77 11.18 -1.29 -2.96
N THR A 78 9.87 -1.42 -2.75
CA THR A 78 8.89 -1.66 -3.81
C THR A 78 8.68 -0.42 -4.69
N ILE A 79 8.54 0.76 -4.08
CA ILE A 79 8.21 1.99 -4.82
C ILE A 79 9.23 2.30 -5.93
N PRO A 80 10.57 2.28 -5.70
CA PRO A 80 11.53 2.56 -6.77
C PRO A 80 11.49 1.55 -7.90
N ALA A 81 11.30 0.27 -7.58
CA ALA A 81 11.21 -0.80 -8.58
C ALA A 81 9.98 -0.61 -9.48
N ASP A 82 8.83 -0.33 -8.88
CA ASP A 82 7.59 -0.07 -9.59
C ASP A 82 7.68 1.19 -10.47
N VAL A 83 8.24 2.27 -9.94
CA VAL A 83 8.44 3.52 -10.68
C VAL A 83 9.37 3.29 -11.87
N ALA A 84 10.42 2.49 -11.72
CA ALA A 84 11.32 2.14 -12.81
C ALA A 84 10.59 1.34 -13.91
N LEU A 85 9.82 0.32 -13.52
CA LEU A 85 9.04 -0.50 -14.46
C LEU A 85 8.03 0.33 -15.27
N LEU A 86 7.32 1.24 -14.60
CA LEU A 86 6.37 2.14 -15.26
C LEU A 86 7.07 3.09 -16.25
N LYS A 87 8.21 3.65 -15.88
CA LYS A 87 8.99 4.53 -16.78
C LYS A 87 9.49 3.78 -18.00
N VAL A 88 10.00 2.55 -17.85
CA VAL A 88 10.42 1.70 -18.96
C VAL A 88 9.25 1.38 -19.89
N SER A 89 8.04 1.25 -19.34
CA SER A 89 6.81 1.00 -20.10
C SER A 89 6.23 2.28 -20.75
N GLY A 90 6.95 3.40 -20.69
CA GLY A 90 6.56 4.67 -21.34
C GLY A 90 5.61 5.55 -20.53
N PHE A 91 5.33 5.22 -19.26
CA PHE A 91 4.47 6.04 -18.42
C PHE A 91 5.22 7.22 -17.79
N GLN A 92 4.55 8.37 -17.74
CA GLN A 92 4.94 9.46 -16.84
C GLN A 92 4.46 9.13 -15.43
N VAL A 93 5.38 9.07 -14.48
CA VAL A 93 5.08 8.67 -13.10
C VAL A 93 5.04 9.90 -12.19
N HIS A 94 3.87 10.16 -11.63
CA HIS A 94 3.70 11.17 -10.58
C HIS A 94 4.20 10.65 -9.23
N ARG A 95 4.29 11.55 -8.25
CA ARG A 95 4.65 11.18 -6.87
C ARG A 95 3.70 10.08 -6.36
N PRO A 96 4.21 8.91 -5.91
CA PRO A 96 3.37 7.83 -5.43
C PRO A 96 2.56 8.24 -4.20
N THR A 97 1.41 7.59 -3.99
CA THR A 97 0.57 7.79 -2.82
C THR A 97 0.36 6.46 -2.11
N VAL A 98 0.55 6.44 -0.80
CA VAL A 98 0.38 5.28 0.07
C VAL A 98 -0.75 5.57 1.04
N PHE A 99 -1.79 4.75 1.00
CA PHE A 99 -2.84 4.68 2.01
C PHE A 99 -2.44 3.63 3.04
N PHE A 100 -2.11 4.07 4.26
CA PHE A 100 -1.63 3.22 5.33
C PHE A 100 -2.75 2.97 6.34
N LEU A 101 -3.23 1.74 6.42
CA LEU A 101 -4.35 1.35 7.28
C LEU A 101 -3.84 0.47 8.43
N SER A 102 -4.22 0.79 9.66
CA SER A 102 -3.90 0.00 10.86
C SER A 102 -5.00 0.14 11.92
N ASP A 103 -5.27 -0.91 12.67
CA ASP A 103 -6.23 -0.90 13.79
C ASP A 103 -5.57 -0.82 15.17
N GLY A 104 -4.24 -0.70 15.20
CA GLY A 104 -3.49 -0.74 16.44
C GLY A 104 -2.15 -0.02 16.35
N GLN A 105 -1.48 0.04 17.49
CA GLN A 105 -0.14 0.60 17.61
C GLN A 105 0.92 -0.42 17.20
N PRO A 106 2.10 0.01 16.74
CA PRO A 106 3.18 -0.89 16.40
C PRO A 106 3.67 -1.64 17.65
N THR A 107 3.99 -2.92 17.49
CA THR A 107 4.47 -3.79 18.60
C THR A 107 5.96 -3.64 18.87
N GLU A 108 6.68 -2.92 18.01
CA GLU A 108 8.12 -2.68 18.10
C GLU A 108 8.47 -1.32 18.74
N ARG A 109 9.74 -1.16 19.13
CA ARG A 109 10.23 0.08 19.75
C ARG A 109 10.03 1.27 18.81
N GLN A 110 9.57 2.39 19.38
CA GLN A 110 9.26 3.62 18.65
C GLN A 110 10.38 4.06 17.70
N ALA A 111 11.62 4.12 18.21
CA ALA A 111 12.79 4.53 17.42
C ALA A 111 12.93 3.73 16.13
N LYS A 112 12.72 2.40 16.18
CA LYS A 112 12.93 1.51 15.04
C LYS A 112 12.02 1.86 13.86
N TRP A 113 10.73 2.03 14.08
CA TRP A 113 9.81 2.36 12.99
C TRP A 113 9.89 3.83 12.58
N HIS A 114 10.25 4.73 13.49
CA HIS A 114 10.49 6.14 13.16
C HIS A 114 11.67 6.30 12.21
N ASP A 115 12.78 5.59 12.43
CA ASP A 115 13.94 5.63 11.54
C ASP A 115 13.56 5.18 10.12
N ARG A 116 12.76 4.12 9.98
CA ARG A 116 12.27 3.65 8.68
C ARG A 116 11.29 4.62 8.03
N LEU A 117 10.41 5.24 8.82
CA LEU A 117 9.51 6.29 8.33
C LEU A 117 10.28 7.52 7.84
N MET A 118 11.34 7.92 8.54
CA MET A 118 12.20 9.04 8.12
C MET A 118 12.94 8.72 6.83
N ALA A 119 13.52 7.53 6.70
CA ALA A 119 14.12 7.08 5.45
C ALA A 119 13.15 7.03 4.26
N LEU A 120 11.86 6.74 4.52
CA LEU A 120 10.80 6.74 3.49
C LEU A 120 10.34 8.16 3.11
N LYS A 121 10.45 9.12 4.04
CA LYS A 121 10.05 10.53 3.85
C LYS A 121 11.21 11.45 3.47
N ASP A 122 12.41 10.92 3.42
CA ASP A 122 13.65 11.63 3.10
C ASP A 122 13.49 12.45 1.81
N GLN A 123 14.03 13.67 1.79
CA GLN A 123 13.97 14.55 0.64
C GLN A 123 14.85 14.06 -0.51
N ASP A 124 15.94 13.37 -0.19
CA ASP A 124 16.86 12.77 -1.16
C ASP A 124 16.29 11.47 -1.76
N PHE A 125 15.25 10.90 -1.14
CA PHE A 125 14.50 9.81 -1.73
C PHE A 125 13.54 10.34 -2.80
N LYS A 126 14.00 10.31 -4.06
CA LYS A 126 13.29 10.87 -5.22
C LYS A 126 11.85 10.36 -5.36
N GLU A 127 11.61 9.09 -5.09
CA GLU A 127 10.30 8.45 -5.17
C GLU A 127 9.51 8.48 -3.85
N ARG A 128 9.88 9.35 -2.89
CA ARG A 128 9.18 9.51 -1.60
C ARG A 128 7.66 9.63 -1.79
N PRO A 129 6.84 8.79 -1.14
CA PRO A 129 5.40 8.83 -1.34
C PRO A 129 4.74 10.00 -0.59
N ASN A 130 3.51 10.32 -0.96
CA ASN A 130 2.53 10.92 -0.05
C ASN A 130 1.99 9.81 0.85
N LEU A 131 2.09 9.96 2.17
CA LEU A 131 1.62 8.95 3.12
C LEU A 131 0.39 9.47 3.85
N LEU A 132 -0.76 8.80 3.65
CA LEU A 132 -2.00 9.08 4.35
C LEU A 132 -2.29 7.91 5.28
N ALA A 133 -2.35 8.18 6.59
CA ALA A 133 -2.57 7.15 7.60
C ALA A 133 -4.02 7.17 8.11
N PHE A 134 -4.63 6.00 8.21
CA PHE A 134 -6.00 5.80 8.66
C PHE A 134 -6.02 4.76 9.77
N GLY A 135 -6.58 5.15 10.92
CA GLY A 135 -6.96 4.21 11.98
C GLY A 135 -8.24 3.49 11.59
N VAL A 136 -8.27 2.17 11.69
CA VAL A 136 -9.47 1.35 11.43
C VAL A 136 -9.89 0.69 12.73
N GLY A 137 -10.97 1.12 13.36
CA GLY A 137 -11.41 0.58 14.65
C GLY A 137 -12.60 1.32 15.22
#